data_AF-A0A7X7D929-F1
#
_entry.id   AF-A0A7X7D929-F1
#
_cell.length_a   1.000
_cell.length_b   1.000
_cell.length_c   1.000
_cell.angle_alpha   90.00
_cell.angle_beta   90.00
_cell.angle_gamma   90.00
#
_symmetry.space_group_name_H-M   'P 1'
#
loop_
_entity.id
_entity.type
_entity.pdbx_description
1 polymer ?
#
loop_
_entity_poly.entity_id
_entity_poly.type
_entity_poly.pdbx_seq_one_letter_code
_entity_poly.pdbx_strand_id
1 'polypeptide(L)'
;VFSDVPSVRHVALGQKADLVVIAPATADLLARAATGRADDLLTSTLLTARCPVLLAPAMHTEMWEHPATRRNVDTLRGDGVHVMPPARGRLTGADTGAGRLPEPADIARLAWLLLDGGTLPWDLDGKHVVVTAGGTREEIDPVRFLGNRSSGKQGHALAALAAARGAEVTLLTSSDLPVPPAVTAIHIDSARELRDETLRAAASADVVIKAAAVADFRPSSVSDSKLKKGSDDEPAEIRLERNPDILAELVAARRGGGVPQSCVLVGFAAETGDASGSVLDHGRAKLARKGCDLLVVNEVGRDKTFGQDQNAGWILDSTGAESLVEPGSKDILAARILDAVVAHSR
;
A
#
# COMPACT_ATOMS: atom_id res chain seq x y z
N VAL A 1 -22.56 43.51 7.95
CA VAL A 1 -21.55 42.88 8.84
C VAL A 1 -22.32 42.03 9.84
N PHE A 2 -22.21 40.71 9.76
CA PHE A 2 -22.96 39.81 10.64
C PHE A 2 -22.34 39.85 12.05
N SER A 3 -23.16 40.17 13.05
CA SER A 3 -22.71 40.40 14.44
C SER A 3 -22.50 39.12 15.25
N ASP A 4 -22.75 37.95 14.67
CA ASP A 4 -22.65 36.65 15.34
C ASP A 4 -22.14 35.58 14.37
N VAL A 5 -20.88 35.72 13.93
CA VAL A 5 -20.19 34.75 13.06
C VAL A 5 -20.28 33.29 13.58
N PRO A 6 -20.27 33.01 14.90
CA PRO A 6 -20.50 31.67 15.43
C PRO A 6 -21.86 31.03 15.08
N SER A 7 -22.90 31.81 14.77
CA SER A 7 -24.23 31.29 14.36
C SER A 7 -24.40 31.15 12.84
N VAL A 8 -23.44 31.62 12.05
CA VAL A 8 -23.43 31.43 10.58
C VAL A 8 -22.99 29.99 10.27
N ARG A 9 -23.98 29.10 10.10
CA ARG A 9 -23.77 27.64 10.01
C ARG A 9 -22.70 27.20 9.01
N HIS A 10 -22.64 27.78 7.80
CA HIS A 10 -21.66 27.37 6.78
C HIS A 10 -20.21 27.78 7.13
N VAL A 11 -20.03 28.87 7.89
CA VAL A 11 -18.71 29.27 8.41
C VAL A 11 -18.33 28.40 9.60
N ALA A 12 -19.24 28.25 10.55
CA ALA A 12 -19.00 27.48 11.76
C ALA A 12 -18.73 25.99 11.47
N LEU A 13 -19.42 25.39 10.50
CA LEU A 13 -19.17 24.00 10.09
C LEU A 13 -17.76 23.83 9.51
N GLY A 14 -17.35 24.68 8.57
CA GLY A 14 -16.02 24.56 7.96
C GLY A 14 -14.88 24.87 8.91
N GLN A 15 -15.04 25.86 9.80
CA GLN A 15 -14.01 26.24 10.78
C GLN A 15 -13.80 25.21 11.89
N LYS A 16 -14.83 24.42 12.23
CA LYS A 16 -14.78 23.43 13.31
C LYS A 16 -14.49 22.01 12.84
N ALA A 17 -14.55 21.75 11.53
CA ALA A 17 -14.30 20.42 11.00
C ALA A 17 -12.79 20.09 11.09
N ASP A 18 -12.46 18.90 11.58
CA ASP A 18 -11.08 18.36 11.53
C ASP A 18 -10.78 17.64 10.21
N LEU A 19 -11.83 17.26 9.47
CA LEU A 19 -11.78 16.66 8.13
C LEU A 19 -13.15 16.85 7.46
N VAL A 20 -13.15 17.14 6.15
CA VAL A 20 -14.37 17.07 5.33
C VAL A 20 -14.27 15.89 4.37
N VAL A 21 -15.24 14.97 4.42
CA VAL A 21 -15.34 13.84 3.48
C VAL A 21 -16.61 13.99 2.63
N ILE A 22 -16.46 13.89 1.31
CA ILE A 22 -17.58 13.90 0.37
C ILE A 22 -17.61 12.58 -0.38
N ALA A 23 -18.64 11.78 -0.10
CA ALA A 23 -18.85 10.46 -0.68
C ALA A 23 -20.35 10.20 -0.93
N PRO A 24 -20.82 10.15 -2.19
CA PRO A 24 -20.05 10.35 -3.43
C PRO A 24 -19.80 11.82 -3.75
N ALA A 25 -18.64 12.11 -4.37
CA ALA A 25 -18.38 13.37 -5.07
C ALA A 25 -18.73 13.22 -6.56
N THR A 26 -19.84 13.80 -6.99
CA THR A 26 -20.29 13.74 -8.39
C THR A 26 -19.48 14.68 -9.29
N ALA A 27 -19.50 14.46 -10.61
CA ALA A 27 -18.82 15.37 -11.55
C ALA A 27 -19.29 16.83 -11.44
N ASP A 28 -20.59 17.04 -11.16
CA ASP A 28 -21.16 18.38 -10.90
C ASP A 28 -20.50 19.03 -9.66
N LEU A 29 -20.44 18.30 -8.55
CA LEU A 29 -19.86 18.81 -7.33
C LEU A 29 -18.35 19.08 -7.48
N LEU A 30 -17.62 18.22 -8.19
CA LEU A 30 -16.21 18.47 -8.53
C LEU A 30 -16.05 19.77 -9.33
N ALA A 31 -16.92 20.00 -10.32
CA ALA A 31 -16.90 21.23 -11.12
C ALA A 31 -17.22 22.48 -10.29
N ARG A 32 -18.21 22.39 -9.40
CA ARG A 32 -18.57 23.51 -8.50
C ARG A 32 -17.48 23.81 -7.49
N ALA A 33 -16.87 22.78 -6.90
CA ALA A 33 -15.75 22.95 -5.99
C ALA A 33 -14.52 23.56 -6.69
N ALA A 34 -14.13 23.03 -7.86
CA ALA A 34 -12.98 23.51 -8.63
C ALA A 34 -13.14 24.96 -9.13
N THR A 35 -14.37 25.43 -9.31
CA THR A 35 -14.67 26.81 -9.74
C THR A 35 -15.02 27.74 -8.58
N GLY A 36 -14.95 27.27 -7.33
CA GLY A 36 -15.22 28.07 -6.13
C GLY A 36 -16.67 28.54 -6.02
N ARG A 37 -17.64 27.77 -6.54
CA ARG A 37 -19.06 28.05 -6.30
C ARG A 37 -19.39 27.92 -4.82
N ALA A 38 -20.36 28.72 -4.35
CA ALA A 38 -20.85 28.72 -2.97
C ALA A 38 -22.36 28.95 -2.95
N ASP A 39 -23.07 28.18 -3.76
CA ASP A 39 -24.51 28.31 -4.00
C ASP A 39 -25.37 27.36 -3.15
N ASP A 40 -24.75 26.48 -2.37
CA ASP A 40 -25.40 25.67 -1.36
C ASP A 40 -24.56 25.58 -0.07
N LEU A 41 -25.11 24.92 0.96
CA LEU A 41 -24.43 24.76 2.25
C LEU A 41 -23.11 23.99 2.11
N LEU A 42 -23.06 22.95 1.28
CA LEU A 42 -21.90 22.08 1.14
C LEU A 42 -20.71 22.84 0.51
N THR A 43 -20.94 23.46 -0.64
CA THR A 43 -19.93 24.24 -1.37
C THR A 43 -19.52 25.50 -0.63
N SER A 44 -20.45 26.15 0.09
CA SER A 44 -20.09 27.24 1.02
C SER A 44 -19.20 26.76 2.16
N THR A 45 -19.44 25.54 2.68
CA THR A 45 -18.62 24.94 3.75
C THR A 45 -17.23 24.56 3.24
N LEU A 46 -17.11 24.10 1.98
CA LEU A 46 -15.81 23.79 1.37
C LEU A 46 -14.89 25.02 1.30
N LEU A 47 -15.42 26.20 0.96
CA LEU A 47 -14.62 27.44 0.92
C LEU A 47 -14.19 27.94 2.31
N THR A 48 -14.94 27.58 3.35
CA THR A 48 -14.65 27.99 4.73
C THR A 48 -13.74 27.00 5.45
N ALA A 49 -13.67 25.75 5.00
CA ALA A 49 -12.81 24.72 5.56
C ALA A 49 -11.32 25.12 5.53
N ARG A 50 -10.61 24.74 6.58
CA ARG A 50 -9.14 24.85 6.70
C ARG A 50 -8.47 23.53 7.03
N CYS A 51 -9.27 22.51 7.34
CA CYS A 51 -8.84 21.13 7.52
C CYS A 51 -8.65 20.43 6.17
N PRO A 52 -8.08 19.22 6.15
CA PRO A 52 -8.03 18.40 4.94
C PRO A 52 -9.44 18.15 4.37
N VAL A 53 -9.51 18.05 3.05
CA VAL A 53 -10.73 17.71 2.32
C VAL A 53 -10.47 16.45 1.50
N LEU A 54 -11.29 15.43 1.69
CA LEU A 54 -11.25 14.16 0.96
C LEU A 54 -12.50 14.00 0.09
N LEU A 55 -12.30 13.91 -1.21
CA LEU A 55 -13.35 13.64 -2.19
C LEU A 55 -13.25 12.18 -2.66
N ALA A 56 -14.36 11.45 -2.58
CA ALA A 56 -14.51 10.08 -3.11
C ALA A 56 -15.42 10.12 -4.36
N PRO A 57 -14.83 10.21 -5.57
CA PRO A 57 -15.62 10.39 -6.78
C PRO A 57 -16.49 9.16 -7.09
N ALA A 58 -17.68 9.41 -7.63
CA ALA A 58 -18.51 8.35 -8.21
C ALA A 58 -19.32 8.87 -9.40
N MET A 59 -19.17 8.23 -10.55
CA MET A 59 -19.82 8.58 -11.83
C MET A 59 -19.59 7.48 -12.87
N HIS A 60 -20.24 7.59 -14.03
CA HIS A 60 -19.94 6.71 -15.17
C HIS A 60 -18.50 6.90 -15.67
N THR A 61 -17.91 5.88 -16.29
CA THR A 61 -16.52 5.92 -16.77
C THR A 61 -16.28 7.06 -17.75
N GLU A 62 -17.22 7.29 -18.66
CA GLU A 62 -17.18 8.37 -19.64
C GLU A 62 -17.16 9.74 -18.96
N MET A 63 -17.88 9.91 -17.84
CA MET A 63 -17.85 11.15 -17.07
C MET A 63 -16.53 11.34 -16.33
N TRP A 64 -15.95 10.25 -15.79
CA TRP A 64 -14.67 10.28 -15.08
C TRP A 64 -13.50 10.60 -16.02
N GLU A 65 -13.51 10.01 -17.20
CA GLU A 65 -12.48 10.17 -18.22
C GLU A 65 -12.65 11.45 -19.04
N HIS A 66 -13.82 12.11 -18.94
CA HIS A 66 -14.07 13.34 -19.67
C HIS A 66 -13.03 14.43 -19.33
N PRO A 67 -12.46 15.13 -20.33
CA PRO A 67 -11.41 16.13 -20.10
C PRO A 67 -11.78 17.24 -19.11
N ALA A 68 -13.07 17.63 -19.03
CA ALA A 68 -13.51 18.62 -18.05
C ALA A 68 -13.42 18.10 -16.61
N THR A 69 -13.84 16.86 -16.37
CA THR A 69 -13.75 16.24 -15.04
C THR A 69 -12.29 16.07 -14.63
N ARG A 70 -11.44 15.60 -15.55
CA ARG A 70 -10.00 15.48 -15.32
C ARG A 70 -9.35 16.81 -14.94
N ARG A 71 -9.62 17.88 -15.70
CA ARG A 71 -9.14 19.23 -15.34
C ARG A 71 -9.61 19.68 -13.95
N ASN A 72 -10.87 19.44 -13.59
CA ASN A 72 -11.39 19.82 -12.28
C ASN A 72 -10.69 19.04 -11.16
N VAL A 73 -10.45 17.74 -11.35
CA VAL A 73 -9.70 16.90 -10.40
C VAL A 73 -8.27 17.42 -10.23
N ASP A 74 -7.60 17.74 -11.34
CA ASP A 74 -6.23 18.25 -11.32
C ASP A 74 -6.15 19.62 -10.63
N THR A 75 -7.10 20.52 -10.90
CA THR A 75 -7.23 21.81 -10.18
C THR A 75 -7.39 21.57 -8.67
N LEU A 76 -8.35 20.74 -8.26
CA LEU A 76 -8.60 20.46 -6.85
C LEU A 76 -7.38 19.88 -6.13
N ARG A 77 -6.66 18.96 -6.78
CA ARG A 77 -5.40 18.42 -6.24
C ARG A 77 -4.31 19.49 -6.12
N GLY A 78 -4.19 20.36 -7.13
CA GLY A 78 -3.28 21.52 -7.10
C GLY A 78 -3.59 22.49 -5.95
N ASP A 79 -4.87 22.60 -5.58
CA ASP A 79 -5.34 23.39 -4.44
C ASP A 79 -5.20 22.68 -3.08
N GLY A 80 -4.63 21.47 -3.05
CA GLY A 80 -4.40 20.68 -1.83
C GLY A 80 -5.56 19.80 -1.39
N VAL A 81 -6.60 19.65 -2.21
CA VAL A 81 -7.72 18.72 -1.95
C VAL A 81 -7.32 17.29 -2.31
N HIS A 82 -7.59 16.35 -1.41
CA HIS A 82 -7.35 14.92 -1.66
C HIS A 82 -8.50 14.35 -2.49
N VAL A 83 -8.21 13.92 -3.73
CA VAL A 83 -9.18 13.27 -4.60
C VAL A 83 -8.78 11.82 -4.83
N MET A 84 -9.51 10.91 -4.17
CA MET A 84 -9.26 9.47 -4.25
C MET A 84 -9.53 8.94 -5.67
N PRO A 85 -8.74 7.97 -6.18
CA PRO A 85 -9.12 7.28 -7.41
C PRO A 85 -10.42 6.47 -7.20
N PRO A 86 -11.36 6.49 -8.15
CA PRO A 86 -12.55 5.67 -8.04
C PRO A 86 -12.19 4.18 -8.17
N ALA A 87 -13.05 3.32 -7.61
CA ALA A 87 -12.92 1.89 -7.83
C ALA A 87 -13.24 1.53 -9.29
N ARG A 88 -12.70 0.38 -9.72
CA ARG A 88 -13.03 -0.26 -11.00
C ARG A 88 -14.03 -1.38 -10.76
N GLY A 89 -14.98 -1.56 -11.68
CA GLY A 89 -15.93 -2.67 -11.63
C GLY A 89 -17.23 -2.34 -12.34
N ARG A 90 -18.26 -3.17 -12.11
CA ARG A 90 -19.60 -2.94 -12.64
C ARG A 90 -20.18 -1.65 -12.06
N LEU A 91 -20.68 -0.80 -12.95
CA LEU A 91 -21.39 0.43 -12.62
C LEU A 91 -22.91 0.18 -12.60
N THR A 92 -23.71 1.23 -12.76
CA THR A 92 -25.15 1.06 -12.99
C THR A 92 -25.39 0.42 -14.36
N GLY A 93 -25.86 -0.83 -14.39
CA GLY A 93 -26.15 -1.56 -15.63
C GLY A 93 -25.07 -2.57 -16.03
N ALA A 94 -24.77 -2.65 -17.33
CA ALA A 94 -23.81 -3.60 -17.90
C ALA A 94 -22.38 -3.07 -17.97
N ASP A 95 -22.19 -1.76 -17.82
CA ASP A 95 -20.90 -1.09 -18.01
C ASP A 95 -19.91 -1.43 -16.89
N THR A 96 -18.65 -1.64 -17.27
CA THR A 96 -17.54 -1.93 -16.36
C THR A 96 -16.37 -1.00 -16.64
N GLY A 97 -15.89 -0.30 -15.63
CA GLY A 97 -14.77 0.63 -15.78
C GLY A 97 -14.44 1.37 -14.50
N ALA A 98 -13.58 2.38 -14.58
CA ALA A 98 -13.31 3.28 -13.46
C ALA A 98 -14.49 4.22 -13.24
N GLY A 99 -14.85 4.52 -11.99
CA GLY A 99 -15.95 5.46 -11.68
C GLY A 99 -16.89 4.97 -10.59
N ARG A 100 -16.75 3.71 -10.16
CA ARG A 100 -17.50 3.18 -9.01
C ARG A 100 -17.02 3.87 -7.73
N LEU A 101 -17.95 4.20 -6.84
CA LEU A 101 -17.61 4.67 -5.51
C LEU A 101 -16.74 3.61 -4.79
N PRO A 102 -15.58 3.97 -4.24
CA PRO A 102 -14.83 3.10 -3.35
C PRO A 102 -15.66 2.54 -2.20
N GLU A 103 -15.32 1.37 -1.68
CA GLU A 103 -16.04 0.81 -0.53
C GLU A 103 -15.90 1.73 0.69
N PRO A 104 -16.91 1.81 1.58
CA PRO A 104 -16.86 2.67 2.76
C PRO A 104 -15.61 2.45 3.62
N ALA A 105 -15.11 1.22 3.70
CA ALA A 105 -13.89 0.89 4.43
C ALA A 105 -12.63 1.53 3.82
N ASP A 106 -12.55 1.66 2.49
CA ASP A 106 -11.42 2.29 1.82
C ASP A 106 -11.45 3.82 1.97
N ILE A 107 -12.66 4.41 1.91
CA ILE A 107 -12.84 5.84 2.20
C ILE A 107 -12.46 6.14 3.65
N ALA A 108 -12.93 5.31 4.59
CA ALA A 108 -12.61 5.44 6.01
C ALA A 108 -11.11 5.30 6.28
N ARG A 109 -10.40 4.39 5.59
CA ARG A 109 -8.93 4.25 5.70
C ARG A 109 -8.22 5.58 5.41
N LEU A 110 -8.53 6.21 4.28
CA LEU A 110 -7.88 7.48 3.91
C LEU A 110 -8.32 8.63 4.81
N ALA A 111 -9.58 8.64 5.26
CA ALA A 111 -10.07 9.62 6.22
C ALA A 111 -9.30 9.55 7.56
N TRP A 112 -9.13 8.35 8.11
CA TRP A 112 -8.35 8.16 9.35
C TRP A 112 -6.89 8.54 9.17
N LEU A 113 -6.26 8.18 8.04
CA LEU A 113 -4.89 8.59 7.75
C LEU A 113 -4.72 10.11 7.79
N LEU A 114 -5.66 10.87 7.22
CA LEU A 114 -5.62 12.33 7.20
C LEU A 114 -5.85 12.94 8.60
N LEU A 115 -6.74 12.34 9.41
CA LEU A 115 -6.95 12.75 10.80
C LEU A 115 -5.72 12.48 11.68
N ASP A 116 -4.98 11.41 11.40
CA ASP A 116 -3.74 11.04 12.10
C ASP A 116 -2.53 11.88 11.64
N GLY A 117 -2.73 12.90 10.78
CA GLY A 117 -1.66 13.77 10.28
C GLY A 117 -0.82 13.17 9.16
N GLY A 118 -1.27 12.05 8.56
CA GLY A 118 -0.71 11.52 7.33
C GLY A 118 -0.96 12.45 6.14
N THR A 119 -0.17 12.28 5.07
CA THR A 119 -0.34 13.05 3.83
C THR A 119 -0.58 12.11 2.64
N LEU A 120 -1.34 12.59 1.65
CA LEU A 120 -1.66 11.88 0.42
C LEU A 120 -1.37 12.79 -0.79
N PRO A 121 -0.09 13.12 -1.07
CA PRO A 121 0.28 13.91 -2.23
C PRO A 121 0.05 13.13 -3.54
N TRP A 122 -0.29 13.81 -4.63
CA TRP A 122 -0.41 13.19 -5.96
C TRP A 122 0.95 13.16 -6.68
N ASP A 123 1.93 12.49 -6.08
CA ASP A 123 3.34 12.54 -6.50
C ASP A 123 3.89 11.21 -7.05
N LEU A 124 3.03 10.20 -7.14
CA LEU A 124 3.32 8.94 -7.83
C LEU A 124 2.56 8.81 -9.16
N ASP A 125 2.01 9.91 -9.67
CA ASP A 125 1.34 9.94 -10.97
C ASP A 125 2.29 9.49 -12.09
N GLY A 126 1.82 8.58 -12.94
CA GLY A 126 2.61 8.00 -14.01
C GLY A 126 3.71 7.02 -13.57
N LYS A 127 3.72 6.61 -12.29
CA LYS A 127 4.64 5.58 -11.77
C LYS A 127 3.99 4.20 -11.71
N HIS A 128 4.71 3.17 -12.12
CA HIS A 128 4.32 1.78 -11.94
C HIS A 128 4.92 1.21 -10.64
N VAL A 129 4.08 0.86 -9.67
CA VAL A 129 4.47 0.35 -8.36
C VAL A 129 4.02 -1.11 -8.21
N VAL A 130 4.98 -2.01 -8.00
CA VAL A 130 4.73 -3.42 -7.70
C VAL A 130 4.86 -3.65 -6.21
N VAL A 131 3.85 -4.23 -5.58
CA VAL A 131 3.86 -4.53 -4.13
C VAL A 131 3.62 -6.02 -3.93
N THR A 132 4.43 -6.68 -3.09
CA THR A 132 4.16 -8.05 -2.64
C THR A 132 3.55 -8.04 -1.25
N ALA A 133 2.56 -8.90 -0.99
CA ALA A 133 1.85 -8.97 0.29
C ALA A 133 1.47 -10.40 0.70
N GLY A 134 1.28 -10.61 2.00
CA GLY A 134 0.88 -11.90 2.55
C GLY A 134 2.06 -12.78 2.96
N GLY A 135 1.78 -14.04 3.31
CA GLY A 135 2.78 -15.07 3.60
C GLY A 135 2.63 -16.22 2.62
N THR A 136 3.73 -16.72 2.06
CA THR A 136 3.66 -17.82 1.08
C THR A 136 3.29 -19.13 1.78
N ARG A 137 2.66 -20.03 1.02
CA ARG A 137 2.20 -21.35 1.44
C ARG A 137 2.96 -22.41 0.65
N GLU A 138 3.92 -23.05 1.30
CA GLU A 138 4.73 -24.12 0.70
C GLU A 138 4.08 -25.47 1.01
N GLU A 139 3.42 -26.04 0.01
CA GLU A 139 2.62 -27.27 0.16
C GLU A 139 3.46 -28.46 0.61
N ILE A 140 2.94 -29.20 1.59
CA ILE A 140 3.48 -30.49 2.05
C ILE A 140 2.65 -31.62 1.43
N ASP A 141 1.33 -31.47 1.51
CA ASP A 141 0.31 -32.35 0.92
C ASP A 141 -0.92 -31.48 0.57
N PRO A 142 -1.98 -31.99 -0.07
CA PRO A 142 -3.13 -31.18 -0.51
C PRO A 142 -3.94 -30.52 0.62
N VAL A 143 -3.57 -30.75 1.89
CA VAL A 143 -4.27 -30.24 3.08
C VAL A 143 -3.35 -29.38 3.94
N ARG A 144 -2.02 -29.58 3.88
CA ARG A 144 -1.05 -28.97 4.78
C ARG A 144 0.00 -28.20 4.01
N PHE A 145 0.40 -27.05 4.56
CA PHE A 145 1.49 -26.24 4.04
C PHE A 145 2.37 -25.70 5.17
N LEU A 146 3.60 -25.32 4.82
CA LEU A 146 4.50 -24.50 5.63
C LEU A 146 4.35 -23.03 5.21
N GLY A 147 4.29 -22.11 6.16
CA GLY A 147 4.18 -20.69 5.82
C GLY A 147 4.35 -19.77 7.03
N ASN A 148 4.45 -18.47 6.74
CA ASN A 148 4.65 -17.45 7.75
C ASN A 148 3.30 -16.81 8.14
N ARG A 149 3.15 -16.41 9.40
CA ARG A 149 1.94 -15.73 9.92
C ARG A 149 1.86 -14.27 9.48
N SER A 150 1.72 -14.03 8.17
CA SER A 150 1.55 -12.69 7.61
C SER A 150 0.11 -12.49 7.16
N SER A 151 -0.54 -11.46 7.70
CA SER A 151 -1.90 -11.08 7.29
C SER A 151 -1.94 -10.38 5.92
N GLY A 152 -0.80 -9.91 5.41
CA GLY A 152 -0.73 -9.09 4.20
C GLY A 152 -1.22 -7.65 4.35
N LYS A 153 -1.71 -7.26 5.54
CA LYS A 153 -2.25 -5.90 5.79
C LYS A 153 -1.27 -4.77 5.42
N GLN A 154 0.03 -4.93 5.71
CA GLN A 154 1.02 -3.89 5.41
C GLN A 154 1.20 -3.68 3.90
N GLY A 155 1.28 -4.76 3.12
CA GLY A 155 1.37 -4.68 1.66
C GLY A 155 0.09 -4.11 1.02
N HIS A 156 -1.09 -4.43 1.58
CA HIS A 156 -2.34 -3.83 1.11
C HIS A 156 -2.43 -2.34 1.43
N ALA A 157 -1.96 -1.91 2.60
CA ALA A 157 -1.87 -0.48 2.95
C ALA A 157 -0.95 0.26 1.97
N LEU A 158 0.24 -0.30 1.68
CA LEU A 158 1.16 0.25 0.69
C LEU A 158 0.53 0.36 -0.70
N ALA A 159 -0.16 -0.68 -1.16
CA ALA A 159 -0.82 -0.68 -2.46
C ALA A 159 -1.96 0.36 -2.52
N ALA A 160 -2.79 0.44 -1.47
CA ALA A 160 -3.88 1.40 -1.38
C ALA A 160 -3.37 2.85 -1.41
N LEU A 161 -2.33 3.15 -0.63
CA LEU A 161 -1.77 4.50 -0.57
C LEU A 161 -0.99 4.87 -1.84
N ALA A 162 -0.27 3.93 -2.45
CA ALA A 162 0.39 4.17 -3.73
C ALA A 162 -0.62 4.54 -4.82
N ALA A 163 -1.74 3.81 -4.91
CA ALA A 163 -2.83 4.12 -5.83
C ALA A 163 -3.48 5.48 -5.49
N ALA A 164 -3.69 5.79 -4.21
CA ALA A 164 -4.23 7.07 -3.76
C ALA A 164 -3.29 8.26 -4.04
N ARG A 165 -1.99 8.03 -4.23
CA ARG A 165 -0.97 9.00 -4.64
C ARG A 165 -0.75 9.06 -6.15
N GLY A 166 -1.50 8.27 -6.93
CA GLY A 166 -1.51 8.32 -8.40
C GLY A 166 -0.77 7.21 -9.12
N ALA A 167 -0.17 6.25 -8.40
CA ALA A 167 0.52 5.14 -9.04
C ALA A 167 -0.42 4.20 -9.79
N GLU A 168 0.08 3.62 -10.88
CA GLU A 168 -0.41 2.35 -11.39
C GLU A 168 0.13 1.23 -10.50
N VAL A 169 -0.75 0.47 -9.83
CA VAL A 169 -0.32 -0.51 -8.81
C VAL A 169 -0.62 -1.93 -9.23
N THR A 170 0.41 -2.79 -9.18
CA THR A 170 0.29 -4.24 -9.24
C THR A 170 0.54 -4.84 -7.86
N LEU A 171 -0.47 -5.51 -7.28
CA LEU A 171 -0.38 -6.17 -5.98
C LEU A 171 -0.29 -7.69 -6.17
N LEU A 172 0.85 -8.27 -5.83
CA LEU A 172 1.05 -9.73 -5.79
C LEU A 172 0.78 -10.21 -4.37
N THR A 173 -0.28 -10.98 -4.14
CA THR A 173 -0.75 -11.26 -2.77
C THR A 173 -1.21 -12.69 -2.56
N SER A 174 -0.82 -13.29 -1.43
CA SER A 174 -1.39 -14.55 -0.91
C SER A 174 -2.46 -14.35 0.17
N SER A 175 -2.80 -13.09 0.46
CA SER A 175 -3.82 -12.74 1.43
C SER A 175 -5.19 -12.58 0.75
N ASP A 176 -6.24 -13.01 1.45
CA ASP A 176 -7.65 -12.92 1.05
C ASP A 176 -8.27 -11.55 1.39
N LEU A 177 -7.45 -10.55 1.70
CA LEU A 177 -7.94 -9.19 1.99
C LEU A 177 -8.58 -8.57 0.73
N PRO A 178 -9.60 -7.70 0.90
CA PRO A 178 -10.18 -6.98 -0.22
C PRO A 178 -9.12 -6.17 -0.99
N VAL A 179 -9.19 -6.24 -2.32
CA VAL A 179 -8.30 -5.50 -3.22
C VAL A 179 -8.63 -4.01 -3.13
N PRO A 180 -7.64 -3.13 -2.85
CA PRO A 180 -7.90 -1.70 -2.78
C PRO A 180 -8.37 -1.11 -4.13
N PRO A 181 -9.09 0.03 -4.11
CA PRO A 181 -9.50 0.73 -5.31
C PRO A 181 -8.31 1.08 -6.21
N ALA A 182 -8.50 0.95 -7.52
CA ALA A 182 -7.50 1.23 -8.55
C ALA A 182 -6.20 0.38 -8.46
N VAL A 183 -6.24 -0.76 -7.77
CA VAL A 183 -5.14 -1.74 -7.72
C VAL A 183 -5.46 -2.96 -8.58
N THR A 184 -4.49 -3.41 -9.38
CA THR A 184 -4.56 -4.70 -10.08
C THR A 184 -3.93 -5.78 -9.20
N ALA A 185 -4.73 -6.72 -8.70
CA ALA A 185 -4.22 -7.80 -7.84
C ALA A 185 -4.02 -9.11 -8.61
N ILE A 186 -2.91 -9.80 -8.32
CA ILE A 186 -2.62 -11.16 -8.77
C ILE A 186 -2.47 -12.03 -7.52
N HIS A 187 -3.31 -13.05 -7.41
CA HIS A 187 -3.22 -13.99 -6.30
C HIS A 187 -2.06 -14.95 -6.53
N ILE A 188 -1.29 -15.22 -5.48
CA ILE A 188 -0.16 -16.15 -5.49
C ILE A 188 -0.24 -17.04 -4.26
N ASP A 189 0.27 -18.26 -4.37
CA ASP A 189 0.32 -19.20 -3.24
C ASP A 189 1.75 -19.41 -2.74
N SER A 190 2.68 -19.76 -3.63
CA SER A 190 4.03 -20.20 -3.25
C SER A 190 5.12 -19.13 -3.43
N ALA A 191 6.27 -19.32 -2.78
CA ALA A 191 7.44 -18.44 -2.97
C ALA A 191 7.98 -18.45 -4.41
N ARG A 192 7.85 -19.57 -5.13
CA ARG A 192 8.28 -19.68 -6.53
C ARG A 192 7.35 -18.94 -7.47
N GLU A 193 6.04 -19.06 -7.27
CA GLU A 193 5.07 -18.29 -8.03
C GLU A 193 5.22 -16.79 -7.76
N LEU A 194 5.36 -16.40 -6.49
CA LEU A 194 5.63 -15.02 -6.12
C LEU A 194 6.87 -14.47 -6.83
N ARG A 195 7.96 -15.26 -6.87
CA ARG A 195 9.20 -14.90 -7.56
C ARG A 195 8.94 -14.62 -9.03
N ASP A 196 8.31 -15.56 -9.73
CA ASP A 196 8.14 -15.48 -11.18
C ASP A 196 7.23 -14.29 -11.56
N GLU A 197 6.14 -14.08 -10.82
CA GLU A 197 5.26 -12.91 -11.00
C GLU A 197 5.96 -11.59 -10.64
N THR A 198 6.76 -11.57 -9.57
CA THR A 198 7.50 -10.36 -9.15
C THR A 198 8.52 -9.96 -10.19
N LEU A 199 9.31 -10.90 -10.71
CA LEU A 199 10.32 -10.63 -11.74
C LEU A 199 9.67 -10.16 -13.04
N ARG A 200 8.52 -10.74 -13.42
CA ARG A 200 7.78 -10.31 -14.61
C ARG A 200 7.25 -8.90 -14.48
N ALA A 201 6.59 -8.59 -13.36
CA ALA A 201 6.03 -7.26 -13.11
C ALA A 201 7.13 -6.19 -12.93
N ALA A 202 8.28 -6.55 -12.37
CA ALA A 202 9.40 -5.64 -12.15
C ALA A 202 10.08 -5.17 -13.45
N ALA A 203 9.90 -5.86 -14.57
CA ALA A 203 10.55 -5.53 -15.84
C ALA A 203 10.19 -4.12 -16.36
N SER A 204 9.04 -3.58 -15.97
CA SER A 204 8.57 -2.22 -16.32
C SER A 204 8.34 -1.33 -15.11
N ALA A 205 8.68 -1.77 -13.89
CA ALA A 205 8.32 -1.07 -12.68
C ALA A 205 9.26 0.12 -12.39
N ASP A 206 8.69 1.20 -11.88
CA ASP A 206 9.45 2.30 -11.25
C ASP A 206 9.82 1.95 -9.79
N VAL A 207 8.98 1.15 -9.11
CA VAL A 207 9.18 0.79 -7.70
C VAL A 207 8.74 -0.65 -7.47
N VAL A 208 9.54 -1.41 -6.73
CA VAL A 208 9.17 -2.74 -6.21
C VAL A 208 9.27 -2.75 -4.68
N ILE A 209 8.14 -2.96 -4.00
CA ILE A 209 8.05 -3.02 -2.55
C ILE A 209 7.81 -4.45 -2.09
N LYS A 210 8.87 -5.09 -1.54
CA LYS A 210 8.82 -6.49 -1.12
C LYS A 210 8.32 -6.66 0.32
N ALA A 211 7.02 -6.44 0.53
CA ALA A 211 6.38 -6.55 1.86
C ALA A 211 5.81 -7.95 2.18
N ALA A 212 5.88 -8.92 1.27
CA ALA A 212 5.48 -10.30 1.54
C ALA A 212 6.46 -11.02 2.48
N ALA A 213 5.93 -11.81 3.42
CA ALA A 213 6.67 -12.70 4.28
C ALA A 213 6.89 -14.05 3.56
N VAL A 214 7.92 -14.09 2.72
CA VAL A 214 8.29 -15.28 1.95
C VAL A 214 8.89 -16.33 2.87
N ALA A 215 8.43 -17.58 2.78
CA ALA A 215 9.03 -18.69 3.51
C ALA A 215 10.46 -18.96 3.03
N ASP A 216 11.43 -19.03 3.95
CA ASP A 216 12.85 -19.27 3.63
C ASP A 216 13.11 -20.68 3.10
N PHE A 217 12.22 -21.62 3.43
CA PHE A 217 12.33 -23.03 3.09
C PHE A 217 11.00 -23.57 2.55
N ARG A 218 11.08 -24.60 1.71
CA ARG A 218 9.94 -25.36 1.18
C ARG A 218 10.21 -26.87 1.29
N PRO A 219 9.19 -27.72 1.30
CA PRO A 219 9.38 -29.17 1.17
C PRO A 219 10.14 -29.54 -0.11
N SER A 220 11.09 -30.46 -0.02
CA SER A 220 11.85 -30.95 -1.19
C SER A 220 11.01 -31.82 -2.12
N SER A 221 9.88 -32.34 -1.63
CA SER A 221 8.90 -33.12 -2.37
C SER A 221 7.51 -32.85 -1.80
N VAL A 222 6.53 -32.67 -2.68
CA VAL A 222 5.11 -32.54 -2.31
C VAL A 222 4.45 -33.91 -2.48
N SER A 223 3.65 -34.33 -1.50
CA SER A 223 2.87 -35.56 -1.61
C SER A 223 1.55 -35.29 -2.33
N ASP A 224 1.20 -36.09 -3.35
CA ASP A 224 -0.09 -35.98 -4.06
C ASP A 224 -1.29 -36.43 -3.21
N SER A 225 -1.03 -37.09 -2.08
CA SER A 225 -2.07 -37.58 -1.16
C SER A 225 -1.83 -37.12 0.26
N LYS A 226 -2.92 -36.94 1.01
CA LYS A 226 -2.85 -36.61 2.43
C LYS A 226 -2.01 -37.65 3.17
N LEU A 227 -0.91 -37.22 3.79
CA LEU A 227 -0.06 -38.10 4.57
C LEU A 227 -0.89 -38.74 5.70
N LYS A 228 -1.04 -40.06 5.64
CA LYS A 228 -1.83 -40.88 6.58
C LYS A 228 -1.06 -41.02 7.90
N LYS A 229 -1.80 -41.11 9.02
CA LYS A 229 -1.23 -41.49 10.32
C LYS A 229 -1.24 -43.02 10.47
N GLY A 230 -0.10 -43.60 10.87
CA GLY A 230 0.04 -44.98 11.37
C GLY A 230 0.75 -45.91 10.37
N SER A 231 1.75 -46.70 10.75
CA SER A 231 1.97 -47.44 12.01
C SER A 231 3.41 -47.33 12.57
N ASP A 232 3.55 -47.46 13.89
CA ASP A 232 4.75 -47.79 14.71
C ASP A 232 6.09 -47.05 14.57
N ASP A 233 6.24 -46.04 13.73
CA ASP A 233 7.38 -45.12 13.83
C ASP A 233 6.97 -43.67 13.56
N GLU A 234 7.75 -42.76 14.13
CA GLU A 234 7.65 -41.29 14.19
C GLU A 234 7.10 -40.58 12.92
N PRO A 235 6.59 -39.32 13.05
CA PRO A 235 6.11 -38.56 11.91
C PRO A 235 7.15 -38.55 10.77
N ALA A 236 6.70 -38.88 9.54
CA ALA A 236 7.52 -38.87 8.35
C ALA A 236 8.33 -37.56 8.26
N GLU A 237 9.66 -37.69 8.25
CA GLU A 237 10.59 -36.57 8.13
C GLU A 237 10.22 -35.72 6.89
N ILE A 238 9.95 -34.42 7.10
CA ILE A 238 9.76 -33.48 5.99
C ILE A 238 11.10 -32.83 5.69
N ARG A 239 11.73 -33.27 4.60
CA ARG A 239 12.96 -32.66 4.10
C ARG A 239 12.66 -31.31 3.48
N LEU A 240 13.47 -30.30 3.86
CA LEU A 240 13.31 -28.93 3.41
C LEU A 240 14.48 -28.51 2.51
N GLU A 241 14.19 -27.71 1.50
CA GLU A 241 15.16 -27.02 0.66
C GLU A 241 14.93 -25.51 0.67
N ARG A 242 15.95 -24.73 0.36
CA ARG A 242 15.87 -23.26 0.41
C ARG A 242 15.01 -22.69 -0.71
N ASN A 243 14.20 -21.71 -0.35
CA ASN A 243 13.48 -20.87 -1.31
C ASN A 243 14.38 -19.81 -1.95
N PRO A 244 13.99 -19.31 -3.14
CA PRO A 244 14.76 -18.28 -3.82
C PRO A 244 14.70 -16.95 -3.06
N ASP A 245 15.83 -16.23 -3.01
CA ASP A 245 15.85 -14.87 -2.48
C ASP A 245 15.42 -13.88 -3.57
N ILE A 246 14.11 -13.65 -3.66
CA ILE A 246 13.51 -12.78 -4.69
C ILE A 246 14.13 -11.37 -4.68
N LEU A 247 14.54 -10.84 -3.51
CA LEU A 247 15.12 -9.50 -3.47
C LEU A 247 16.54 -9.49 -4.06
N ALA A 248 17.35 -10.51 -3.73
CA ALA A 248 18.66 -10.67 -4.35
C ALA A 248 18.55 -10.89 -5.86
N GLU A 249 17.55 -11.65 -6.32
CA GLU A 249 17.28 -11.84 -7.74
C GLU A 249 16.83 -10.55 -8.45
N LEU A 250 15.99 -9.73 -7.81
CA LEU A 250 15.63 -8.40 -8.35
C LEU A 250 16.85 -7.49 -8.49
N VAL A 251 17.74 -7.48 -7.49
CA VAL A 251 18.98 -6.70 -7.54
C VAL A 251 19.90 -7.20 -8.66
N ALA A 252 20.00 -8.52 -8.83
CA ALA A 252 20.76 -9.12 -9.93
C ALA A 252 20.13 -8.81 -11.30
N ALA A 253 18.81 -8.91 -11.42
CA ALA A 253 18.06 -8.59 -12.63
C ALA A 253 18.19 -7.11 -13.00
N ARG A 254 18.16 -6.21 -12.01
CA ARG A 254 18.46 -4.79 -12.20
C ARG A 254 19.85 -4.62 -12.79
N ARG A 255 20.89 -5.18 -12.17
CA ARG A 255 22.28 -5.12 -12.71
C ARG A 255 22.40 -5.73 -14.12
N GLY A 256 21.63 -6.76 -14.42
CA GLY A 256 21.61 -7.44 -15.73
C GLY A 256 20.71 -6.80 -16.79
N GLY A 257 19.99 -5.72 -16.47
CA GLY A 257 19.09 -5.02 -17.41
C GLY A 257 17.70 -5.65 -17.56
N GLY A 258 17.35 -6.66 -16.77
CA GLY A 258 15.99 -7.25 -16.73
C GLY A 258 14.99 -6.43 -15.89
N VAL A 259 15.48 -5.49 -15.08
CA VAL A 259 14.71 -4.50 -14.32
C VAL A 259 15.34 -3.12 -14.57
N PRO A 260 14.57 -2.03 -14.73
CA PRO A 260 15.13 -0.70 -14.96
C PRO A 260 16.15 -0.29 -13.88
N GLN A 261 17.27 0.33 -14.26
CA GLN A 261 18.27 0.81 -13.28
C GLN A 261 17.70 1.84 -12.31
N SER A 262 16.73 2.64 -12.77
CA SER A 262 16.02 3.63 -11.97
C SER A 262 14.94 3.04 -11.07
N CYS A 263 14.67 1.72 -11.15
CA CYS A 263 13.67 1.07 -10.33
C CYS A 263 14.12 1.06 -8.86
N VAL A 264 13.30 1.63 -7.97
CA VAL A 264 13.55 1.64 -6.52
C VAL A 264 13.09 0.33 -5.91
N LEU A 265 14.03 -0.39 -5.30
CA LEU A 265 13.81 -1.67 -4.63
C LEU A 265 13.71 -1.46 -3.11
N VAL A 266 12.54 -1.73 -2.55
CA VAL A 266 12.27 -1.62 -1.11
C VAL A 266 12.17 -3.01 -0.49
N GLY A 267 13.06 -3.31 0.46
CA GLY A 267 13.03 -4.53 1.24
C GLY A 267 12.34 -4.34 2.59
N PHE A 268 11.88 -5.46 3.17
CA PHE A 268 11.50 -5.53 4.57
C PHE A 268 12.45 -6.46 5.34
N ALA A 269 12.69 -6.11 6.60
CA ALA A 269 13.43 -6.91 7.55
C ALA A 269 12.71 -6.90 8.90
N ALA A 270 12.55 -8.09 9.46
CA ALA A 270 12.27 -8.26 10.86
C ALA A 270 13.62 -8.49 11.56
N GLU A 271 13.91 -7.69 12.59
CA GLU A 271 15.14 -7.83 13.38
C GLU A 271 14.82 -7.89 14.87
N THR A 272 15.66 -8.61 15.60
CA THR A 272 15.75 -8.60 17.05
C THR A 272 17.10 -8.02 17.42
N GLY A 273 17.17 -7.05 18.34
CA GLY A 273 18.46 -6.67 18.91
C GLY A 273 19.08 -7.86 19.66
N ASP A 274 20.41 -7.92 19.71
CA ASP A 274 21.11 -8.97 20.45
C ASP A 274 22.40 -8.45 21.11
N ALA A 275 23.17 -9.37 21.70
CA ALA A 275 24.42 -9.03 22.37
C ALA A 275 25.51 -8.45 21.43
N SER A 276 25.35 -8.63 20.11
CA SER A 276 26.33 -8.23 19.08
C SER A 276 26.00 -6.88 18.42
N GLY A 277 24.79 -6.35 18.59
CA GLY A 277 24.41 -5.06 18.02
C GLY A 277 22.96 -4.69 18.23
N SER A 278 22.65 -3.42 17.98
CA SER A 278 21.28 -2.92 17.98
C SER A 278 20.53 -3.35 16.71
N VAL A 279 19.19 -3.23 16.74
CA VAL A 279 18.32 -3.43 15.56
C VAL A 279 18.81 -2.61 14.35
N LEU A 280 19.29 -1.40 14.58
CA LEU A 280 19.81 -0.52 13.53
C LEU A 280 21.13 -1.01 12.95
N ASP A 281 22.05 -1.51 13.78
CA ASP A 281 23.35 -2.01 13.30
C ASP A 281 23.15 -3.22 12.39
N HIS A 282 22.25 -4.13 12.78
CA HIS A 282 21.87 -5.27 11.94
C HIS A 282 21.13 -4.84 10.68
N GLY A 283 20.23 -3.87 10.79
CA GLY A 283 19.52 -3.28 9.67
C GLY A 283 20.46 -2.70 8.62
N ARG A 284 21.45 -1.89 9.03
CA ARG A 284 22.48 -1.32 8.15
C ARG A 284 23.28 -2.40 7.43
N ALA A 285 23.76 -3.40 8.18
CA ALA A 285 24.51 -4.51 7.61
C ALA A 285 23.66 -5.32 6.60
N LYS A 286 22.37 -5.51 6.90
CA LYS A 286 21.43 -6.21 6.02
C LYS A 286 21.12 -5.41 4.76
N LEU A 287 20.95 -4.08 4.85
CA LEU A 287 20.77 -3.19 3.70
C LEU A 287 21.98 -3.27 2.76
N ALA A 288 23.20 -3.08 3.30
CA ALA A 288 24.44 -3.14 2.53
C ALA A 288 24.64 -4.49 1.84
N ARG A 289 24.31 -5.59 2.52
CA ARG A 289 24.42 -6.95 1.96
C ARG A 289 23.37 -7.23 0.88
N LYS A 290 22.13 -6.80 1.08
CA LYS A 290 21.01 -7.08 0.16
C LYS A 290 21.09 -6.25 -1.12
N GLY A 291 21.62 -5.04 -1.06
CA GLY A 291 21.79 -4.17 -2.23
C GLY A 291 20.47 -3.59 -2.78
N CYS A 292 19.42 -3.56 -1.95
CA CYS A 292 18.22 -2.78 -2.19
C CYS A 292 18.44 -1.31 -1.82
N ASP A 293 17.55 -0.43 -2.25
CA ASP A 293 17.74 1.02 -2.07
C ASP A 293 17.17 1.48 -0.73
N LEU A 294 16.03 0.91 -0.34
CA LEU A 294 15.41 1.16 0.96
C LEU A 294 15.21 -0.16 1.71
N LEU A 295 15.40 -0.15 3.03
CA LEU A 295 15.09 -1.27 3.90
C LEU A 295 14.22 -0.79 5.07
N VAL A 296 13.01 -1.34 5.15
CA VAL A 296 12.11 -1.14 6.29
C VAL A 296 12.44 -2.19 7.35
N VAL A 297 12.92 -1.76 8.50
CA VAL A 297 13.34 -2.61 9.61
C VAL A 297 12.34 -2.49 10.75
N ASN A 298 11.63 -3.59 11.02
CA ASN A 298 10.72 -3.69 12.14
C ASN A 298 11.40 -4.47 13.27
N GLU A 299 11.41 -3.90 14.47
CA GLU A 299 11.80 -4.65 15.66
C GLU A 299 10.71 -5.67 15.99
N VAL A 300 11.06 -6.95 16.00
CA VAL A 300 10.13 -8.05 16.33
C VAL A 300 10.58 -8.75 17.61
N GLY A 301 9.64 -9.29 18.39
CA GLY A 301 9.93 -10.05 19.61
C GLY A 301 8.70 -10.82 20.11
N ARG A 302 8.85 -11.71 21.11
CA ARG A 302 7.73 -12.51 21.65
C ARG A 302 6.54 -11.66 22.11
N ASP A 303 6.81 -10.41 22.53
CA ASP A 303 5.79 -9.45 22.99
C ASP A 303 5.61 -8.24 22.05
N LYS A 304 6.24 -8.25 20.86
CA LYS A 304 6.26 -7.09 19.95
C LYS A 304 6.11 -7.47 18.46
N THR A 305 5.16 -6.77 17.82
CA THR A 305 5.08 -6.45 16.38
C THR A 305 4.65 -7.54 15.38
N PHE A 306 4.70 -8.85 15.69
CA PHE A 306 4.19 -9.85 14.73
C PHE A 306 2.66 -9.99 14.80
N GLY A 307 1.97 -9.41 13.80
CA GLY A 307 0.51 -9.51 13.66
C GLY A 307 -0.30 -8.43 14.39
N GLN A 308 0.36 -7.49 15.08
CA GLN A 308 -0.28 -6.36 15.76
C GLN A 308 -0.75 -5.28 14.77
N ASP A 309 -1.70 -4.43 15.20
CA ASP A 309 -2.23 -3.35 14.35
C ASP A 309 -1.40 -2.06 14.36
N GLN A 310 -0.54 -1.88 15.37
CA GLN A 310 0.45 -0.80 15.42
C GLN A 310 1.81 -1.30 14.97
N ASN A 311 2.47 -0.53 14.09
CA ASN A 311 3.83 -0.77 13.64
C ASN A 311 4.70 0.44 13.97
N ALA A 312 5.90 0.16 14.47
CA ALA A 312 7.01 1.09 14.57
C ALA A 312 8.22 0.45 13.89
N GLY A 313 9.14 1.26 13.40
CA GLY A 313 10.30 0.73 12.72
C GLY A 313 11.22 1.82 12.20
N TRP A 314 12.24 1.39 11.49
CA TRP A 314 13.20 2.27 10.84
C TRP A 314 13.10 2.11 9.34
N ILE A 315 13.21 3.22 8.61
CA ILE A 315 13.43 3.19 7.17
C ILE A 315 14.89 3.59 6.96
N LEU A 316 15.67 2.69 6.37
CA LEU A 316 17.07 2.88 6.06
C LEU A 316 17.20 3.08 4.56
N ASP A 317 17.93 4.12 4.15
CA ASP A 317 18.23 4.43 2.76
C ASP A 317 19.69 4.10 2.44
N SER A 318 19.94 3.53 1.27
CA SER A 318 21.27 3.21 0.75
C SER A 318 22.20 4.41 0.61
N THR A 319 21.66 5.63 0.57
CA THR A 319 22.40 6.90 0.64
C THR A 319 22.93 7.23 2.05
N GLY A 320 22.51 6.47 3.07
CA GLY A 320 22.88 6.66 4.47
C GLY A 320 21.85 7.43 5.31
N ALA A 321 20.73 7.86 4.71
CA ALA A 321 19.64 8.46 5.47
C ALA A 321 18.90 7.41 6.31
N GLU A 322 18.49 7.80 7.51
CA GLU A 322 17.78 6.94 8.46
C GLU A 322 16.63 7.72 9.08
N SER A 323 15.44 7.12 9.10
CA SER A 323 14.27 7.73 9.72
C SER A 323 13.55 6.74 10.63
N LEU A 324 13.34 7.16 11.87
CA LEU A 324 12.45 6.48 12.81
C LEU A 324 11.00 6.73 12.41
N VAL A 325 10.22 5.66 12.34
CA VAL A 325 8.76 5.72 12.23
C VAL A 325 8.19 5.36 13.59
N GLU A 326 7.62 6.37 14.25
CA GLU A 326 6.94 6.22 15.53
C GLU A 326 5.77 5.22 15.44
N PRO A 327 5.38 4.58 16.56
CA PRO A 327 4.24 3.68 16.59
C PRO A 327 2.98 4.33 16.02
N GLY A 328 2.42 3.72 14.98
CA GLY A 328 1.21 4.20 14.33
C GLY A 328 0.48 3.09 13.60
N SER A 329 -0.60 3.47 12.91
CA SER A 329 -1.32 2.56 12.03
C SER A 329 -0.41 2.06 10.89
N LYS A 330 -0.78 0.93 10.28
CA LYS A 330 -0.07 0.43 9.08
C LYS A 330 -0.10 1.41 7.92
N ASP A 331 -1.15 2.22 7.84
CA ASP A 331 -1.32 3.25 6.82
C ASP A 331 -0.34 4.42 7.04
N ILE A 332 -0.07 4.82 8.29
CA ILE A 332 0.98 5.82 8.60
C ILE A 332 2.36 5.29 8.19
N LEU A 333 2.71 4.05 8.54
CA LEU A 333 3.97 3.46 8.11
C LEU A 333 4.04 3.36 6.57
N ALA A 334 2.95 2.97 5.90
CA ALA A 334 2.89 2.94 4.45
C ALA A 334 3.11 4.32 3.82
N ALA A 335 2.50 5.38 4.38
CA ALA A 335 2.72 6.75 3.93
C ALA A 335 4.19 7.15 4.04
N ARG A 336 4.84 6.88 5.19
CA ARG A 336 6.26 7.18 5.41
C ARG A 336 7.20 6.41 4.48
N ILE A 337 6.88 5.16 4.18
CA ILE A 337 7.64 4.37 3.21
C ILE A 337 7.53 4.98 1.82
N LEU A 338 6.33 5.38 1.40
CA LEU A 338 6.13 6.01 0.09
C LEU A 338 6.79 7.40 0.01
N ASP A 339 6.83 8.15 1.12
CA ASP A 339 7.61 9.39 1.20
C ASP A 339 9.11 9.14 0.97
N ALA A 340 9.67 8.11 1.60
CA ALA A 340 11.05 7.70 1.39
C ALA A 340 11.32 7.24 -0.05
N VAL A 341 10.38 6.51 -0.67
CA VAL A 341 10.48 6.11 -2.09
C VAL A 341 10.56 7.33 -3.00
N VAL A 342 9.70 8.32 -2.80
CA VAL A 342 9.69 9.55 -3.60
C VAL A 342 10.96 10.37 -3.36
N ALA A 343 11.42 10.45 -2.10
CA ALA A 343 12.65 11.16 -1.76
C ALA A 343 13.90 10.52 -2.40
N HIS A 344 13.99 9.19 -2.42
CA HIS A 344 15.09 8.45 -3.03
C HIS A 344 15.11 8.58 -4.56
N SER A 345 13.94 8.74 -5.18
CA SER A 345 13.80 8.83 -6.64
C SER A 345 14.18 10.21 -7.22
N ARG A 346 14.52 11.19 -6.37
CA ARG A 346 14.90 12.56 -6.75
C ARG A 346 16.42 12.73 -6.78
#